data_AF-A0A920E9P9-F1
#
_entry.id   AF-A0A920E9P9-F1
#
_cell.length_a   1.000
_cell.length_b   1.000
_cell.length_c   1.000
_cell.angle_alpha   90.00
_cell.angle_beta   90.00
_cell.angle_gamma   90.00
#
_symmetry.space_group_name_H-M   'P 1'
#
loop_
_entity.id
_entity.type
_entity.pdbx_description
1 polymer ?
#
loop_
_entity_poly.entity_id
_entity_poly.type
_entity_poly.pdbx_seq_one_letter_code
_entity_poly.pdbx_strand_id
1 'polypeptide(L)' 'MDLELKEKVVIVTGASRGLGAAITKYLSDEGAYVLAAADQRVT' A
#
# COMPACT_ATOMS: atom_id res chain seq x y z
N MET A 1 -11.69 -13.06 2.35
CA MET A 1 -11.56 -13.29 3.80
C MET A 1 -11.74 -11.93 4.46
N ASP A 2 -12.31 -11.85 5.66
CA ASP A 2 -12.35 -10.57 6.37
C ASP A 2 -11.00 -10.35 7.07
N LEU A 3 -10.31 -9.26 6.71
CA LEU A 3 -9.00 -8.91 7.27
C LEU A 3 -9.08 -7.82 8.34
N GLU A 4 -10.27 -7.28 8.63
CA GLU A 4 -10.49 -6.21 9.62
C GLU A 4 -9.61 -4.95 9.39
N LEU A 5 -9.27 -4.67 8.13
CA LEU A 5 -8.39 -3.56 7.73
C LEU A 5 -9.14 -2.24 7.49
N LYS A 6 -10.47 -2.27 7.51
CA LYS A 6 -11.30 -1.08 7.32
C LYS A 6 -10.88 0.02 8.29
N GLU A 7 -10.63 1.21 7.76
CA GLU A 7 -10.20 2.42 8.48
C GLU A 7 -8.85 2.34 9.19
N LYS A 8 -8.08 1.25 9.02
CA LYS A 8 -6.70 1.17 9.52
C LYS A 8 -5.79 2.04 8.68
N VAL A 9 -4.82 2.70 9.31
CA VAL A 9 -3.80 3.48 8.62
C VAL A 9 -2.56 2.62 8.43
N VAL A 10 -2.09 2.50 7.18
CA VAL A 10 -0.91 1.68 6.83
C VAL A 10 0.08 2.50 6.01
N ILE A 11 1.35 2.42 6.35
CA ILE A 11 2.44 2.99 5.55
C ILE A 11 3.05 1.88 4.72
N VAL A 12 3.10 2.07 3.40
CA VAL A 12 3.78 1.15 2.48
C VAL A 12 4.96 1.87 1.86
N THR A 13 6.17 1.35 2.11
CA THR A 13 7.41 1.82 1.48
C THR A 13 7.69 1.05 0.19
N GLY A 14 8.49 1.62 -0.72
CA GLY A 14 8.75 0.98 -2.02
C GLY A 14 7.48 0.83 -2.89
N ALA A 15 6.46 1.65 -2.64
CA ALA A 15 5.13 1.54 -3.24
C ALA A 15 5.06 1.96 -4.74
N SER A 16 6.17 2.33 -5.37
CA SER A 16 6.17 2.87 -6.73
C SER A 16 6.01 1.81 -7.82
N ARG A 17 6.34 0.54 -7.54
CA ARG A 17 6.34 -0.54 -8.53
C ARG A 17 6.36 -1.92 -7.88
N GLY A 18 6.11 -2.96 -8.68
CA GLY A 18 6.19 -4.36 -8.28
C GLY A 18 5.30 -4.68 -7.07
N LEU A 19 5.87 -5.40 -6.10
CA LEU A 19 5.13 -5.88 -4.94
C LEU A 19 4.61 -4.74 -4.05
N GLY A 20 5.39 -3.68 -3.85
CA GLY A 20 4.94 -2.54 -3.04
C GLY A 20 3.67 -1.90 -3.60
N ALA A 21 3.61 -1.70 -4.92
CA ALA A 21 2.42 -1.20 -5.59
C ALA A 21 1.22 -2.15 -5.47
N ALA A 22 1.46 -3.46 -5.61
CA ALA A 22 0.40 -4.47 -5.47
C ALA A 22 -0.15 -4.52 -4.03
N ILE A 23 0.72 -4.44 -3.02
CA ILE A 23 0.34 -4.41 -1.60
C ILE A 23 -0.47 -3.14 -1.30
N THR A 24 -0.01 -1.96 -1.75
CA THR A 24 -0.76 -0.71 -1.58
C THR A 24 -2.18 -0.82 -2.15
N LYS A 25 -2.31 -1.38 -3.36
CA LYS A 25 -3.62 -1.58 -3.98
C LYS A 25 -4.48 -2.55 -3.18
N TYR A 26 -3.94 -3.71 -2.81
CA TYR A 26 -4.67 -4.72 -2.05
C TYR A 26 -5.18 -4.17 -0.72
N LEU A 27 -4.33 -3.49 0.05
CA LEU A 27 -4.70 -2.92 1.35
C LEU A 27 -5.76 -1.81 1.21
N SER A 28 -5.66 -0.99 0.16
CA SER A 28 -6.67 0.04 -0.11
C SER A 28 -8.01 -0.58 -0.53
N ASP A 29 -7.99 -1.65 -1.32
CA ASP A 29 -9.20 -2.39 -1.75
C ASP A 29 -9.88 -3.06 -0.53
N GLU A 30 -9.13 -3.43 0.52
CA GLU A 30 -9.62 -3.92 1.81
C GLU A 30 -10.11 -2.80 2.77
N GLY A 31 -10.09 -1.53 2.34
CA GLY A 31 -10.63 -0.40 3.09
C GLY A 31 -9.65 0.27 4.06
N ALA A 32 -8.35 -0.03 3.97
CA ALA A 32 -7.33 0.69 4.72
C ALA A 32 -7.04 2.07 4.10
N TYR A 33 -6.65 3.03 4.93
CA TYR A 33 -6.05 4.29 4.52
C TYR A 33 -4.54 4.08 4.32
N VAL A 34 -4.07 4.11 3.08
CA VAL A 34 -2.68 3.78 2.76
C VAL A 34 -1.87 5.04 2.43
N LEU A 35 -0.80 5.27 3.18
CA LEU A 35 0.27 6.21 2.82
C LEU A 35 1.32 5.47 1.99
N ALA A 36 1.32 5.72 0.68
CA ALA A 36 2.31 5.16 -0.23
C ALA A 36 3.57 6.05 -0.29
N ALA A 37 4.71 5.53 0.15
CA ALA A 37 6.00 6.19 0.08
C ALA A 37 6.95 5.41 -0.83
N ALA A 38 7.59 6.09 -1.77
CA ALA A 38 8.56 5.46 -2.65
C ALA A 38 9.56 6.48 -3.21
N ASP A 39 10.78 6.03 -3.43
CA ASP A 39 11.72 6.74 -4.29
C ASP A 39 11.42 6.42 -5.76
N GLN A 40 11.58 7.42 -6.63
CA GLN A 40 11.33 7.34 -8.07
C GLN A 40 12.62 7.30 -8.88
N ARG A 41 13.78 7.42 -8.24
CA ARG A 41 15.08 7.41 -8.93
C ARG A 41 15.30 6.04 -9.57
N VAL A 42 15.51 6.06 -10.88
CA VAL A 42 16.07 4.96 -11.65
C VAL A 42 17.47 5.43 -12.04
N THR A 43 18.44 5.14 -11.18
CA THR A 43 19.88 5.28 -11.50
C THR A 43 20.38 4.08 -12.25
#